data_AF-A0A850BFT0-F1
#
_entry.id   AF-A0A850BFT0-F1
#
_cell.length_a   1.000
_cell.length_b   1.000
_cell.length_c   1.000
_cell.angle_alpha   90.00
_cell.angle_beta   90.00
_cell.angle_gamma   90.00
#
_symmetry.space_group_name_H-M   'P 1'
#
loop_
_entity.id
_entity.type
_entity.pdbx_description
1 polymer ?
#
loop_
_entity_poly.entity_id
_entity_poly.type
_entity_poly.pdbx_seq_one_letter_code
_entity_poly.pdbx_strand_id
1 'polypeptide(L)'
;MNRDVQTRAKLARSSRSPRDPVKGASSPAAQIANAPPAQTLRGAPKSSRLARHLEGWQPALLCVLLAGSGAILAVPHPAEPSFLPTPMPDPRGLARSREADHRLAQKAELEPLDADIRALGSALRAYGIADAASDQHAVVKSRKDVALTAAQALALDEESVLRLRAYQLRAFLRAVRTWEITGIEGPDLTELGGGFTGMLARNGWVSRGRVLLDDAALRAAWKRRWNEITGIDRPSFQPTLDEHRAFYRFVLVYPIGPSGAPAGASQGAESPYRLKKIDEIAALDPAYPADLARGIVLYRLGRYLPAVQAFRRHLEASPDGPFTLRARGYLRAALGRVAEVEQ
;
A
#
# COMPACT_ATOMS: atom_id res chain seq x y z
N MET A 1 -4.17 -59.82 32.23
CA MET A 1 -3.73 -59.34 33.56
C MET A 1 -3.26 -57.90 33.38
N ASN A 2 -3.82 -56.84 33.94
CA ASN A 2 -4.94 -56.57 34.85
C ASN A 2 -5.23 -55.06 34.65
N ARG A 3 -6.44 -54.68 34.22
CA ARG A 3 -7.46 -53.90 34.96
C ARG A 3 -7.07 -52.52 35.51
N ASP A 4 -7.85 -51.54 35.04
CA ASP A 4 -8.58 -50.50 35.77
C ASP A 4 -7.87 -49.65 36.83
N VAL A 5 -8.05 -48.32 36.76
CA VAL A 5 -8.88 -47.57 37.73
C VAL A 5 -8.98 -46.09 37.30
N GLN A 6 -10.22 -45.59 37.43
CA GLN A 6 -10.74 -44.23 37.29
C GLN A 6 -9.95 -43.21 38.18
N THR A 7 -10.02 -41.88 38.05
CA THR A 7 -11.20 -41.05 38.37
C THR A 7 -10.93 -39.53 38.17
N ARG A 8 -11.95 -38.83 37.63
CA ARG A 8 -12.55 -37.52 38.04
C ARG A 8 -11.96 -36.12 37.71
N ALA A 9 -12.87 -35.36 37.06
CA ALA A 9 -13.28 -33.94 37.27
C ALA A 9 -12.40 -32.83 36.64
N LYS A 10 -12.90 -31.71 36.07
CA LYS A 10 -14.25 -31.10 35.93
C LYS A 10 -14.16 -29.88 34.94
N LEU A 11 -15.28 -29.59 34.25
CA LEU A 11 -15.77 -28.25 33.77
C LEU A 11 -15.00 -27.52 32.65
N ALA A 12 -15.59 -26.86 31.64
CA ALA A 12 -16.98 -26.51 31.34
C ALA A 12 -17.13 -26.23 29.82
N ARG A 13 -18.22 -26.69 29.20
CA ARG A 13 -18.77 -26.10 27.95
C ARG A 13 -20.29 -26.15 28.03
N SER A 14 -20.89 -24.96 28.00
CA SER A 14 -22.33 -24.71 27.95
C SER A 14 -22.83 -24.83 26.50
N SER A 15 -23.90 -25.58 26.31
CA SER A 15 -24.61 -25.77 25.03
C SER A 15 -26.10 -25.45 25.19
N ARG A 16 -26.60 -24.66 24.24
CA ARG A 16 -27.98 -24.47 23.71
C ARG A 16 -29.17 -25.29 24.26
N SER A 17 -30.28 -24.54 24.45
CA SER A 17 -31.74 -24.84 24.29
C SER A 17 -32.38 -25.98 25.11
N PRO A 18 -33.72 -26.02 25.40
CA PRO A 18 -34.86 -25.53 24.61
C PRO A 18 -36.07 -24.91 25.42
N ARG A 19 -37.19 -24.71 24.71
CA ARG A 19 -38.49 -24.06 25.01
C ARG A 19 -39.45 -24.76 25.99
N ASP A 20 -40.27 -23.89 26.64
CA ASP A 20 -41.69 -23.97 27.11
C ASP A 20 -42.12 -25.01 28.18
N PRO A 21 -43.28 -24.88 28.90
CA PRO A 21 -44.27 -23.78 29.10
C PRO A 21 -44.66 -23.54 30.60
N VAL A 22 -45.61 -22.63 30.91
CA VAL A 22 -46.85 -22.87 31.75
C VAL A 22 -47.60 -21.56 32.15
N LYS A 23 -48.94 -21.72 32.17
CA LYS A 23 -50.11 -20.85 32.44
C LYS A 23 -50.26 -20.24 33.85
N GLY A 24 -51.14 -19.22 33.92
CA GLY A 24 -52.08 -18.95 35.04
C GLY A 24 -52.24 -17.45 35.34
N ALA A 25 -53.23 -16.72 34.81
CA ALA A 25 -54.66 -16.66 35.17
C ALA A 25 -55.00 -15.37 35.96
N SER A 26 -55.83 -14.50 35.36
CA SER A 26 -57.09 -13.97 35.93
C SER A 26 -57.63 -12.79 35.12
N SER A 27 -58.94 -12.84 34.85
CA SER A 27 -59.83 -11.78 34.37
C SER A 27 -60.81 -11.49 35.53
N PRO A 28 -61.59 -10.38 35.58
CA PRO A 28 -62.78 -10.27 34.69
C PRO A 28 -63.33 -8.86 34.36
N ALA A 29 -64.19 -8.86 33.31
CA ALA A 29 -65.51 -8.22 33.18
C ALA A 29 -65.73 -6.77 32.64
N ALA A 30 -66.81 -6.72 31.84
CA ALA A 30 -67.71 -5.61 31.48
C ALA A 30 -67.25 -4.65 30.35
N GLN A 31 -68.06 -4.21 29.38
CA GLN A 31 -69.44 -4.47 28.95
C GLN A 31 -69.61 -3.75 27.59
N ILE A 32 -70.47 -4.29 26.73
CA ILE A 32 -70.85 -3.73 25.42
C ILE A 32 -71.93 -2.66 25.63
N ALA A 33 -71.84 -1.52 24.91
CA ALA A 33 -72.96 -0.58 24.75
C ALA A 33 -72.98 0.05 23.33
N ASN A 34 -74.19 0.14 22.78
CA ASN A 34 -74.57 0.52 21.41
C ASN A 34 -74.67 2.04 21.16
N ALA A 35 -74.40 2.45 19.90
CA ALA A 35 -75.05 3.45 18.99
C ALA A 35 -75.55 4.84 19.51
N PRO A 36 -75.54 5.97 18.73
CA PRO A 36 -76.27 6.13 17.45
C PRO A 36 -75.63 7.08 16.37
N PRO A 37 -76.28 7.34 15.20
CA PRO A 37 -75.67 8.00 14.04
C PRO A 37 -76.14 9.44 13.73
N ALA A 38 -75.43 10.02 12.75
CA ALA A 38 -75.77 11.11 11.81
C ALA A 38 -75.86 12.57 12.31
N GLN A 39 -75.06 13.45 11.69
CA GLN A 39 -75.47 14.78 11.24
C GLN A 39 -74.54 15.34 10.14
N THR A 40 -75.17 15.78 9.06
CA THR A 40 -74.63 16.43 7.86
C THR A 40 -74.24 17.88 8.12
N LEU A 41 -73.08 18.33 7.64
CA LEU A 41 -72.85 19.75 7.32
C LEU A 41 -72.11 19.89 5.99
N ARG A 42 -72.86 20.41 5.00
CA ARG A 42 -72.34 21.02 3.78
C ARG A 42 -71.44 22.20 4.14
N GLY A 43 -70.27 22.26 3.53
CA GLY A 43 -69.41 23.44 3.53
C GLY A 43 -68.25 23.24 2.57
N ALA A 44 -68.43 23.62 1.30
CA ALA A 44 -67.34 23.70 0.35
C ALA A 44 -66.44 24.91 0.70
N PRO A 45 -65.13 24.74 0.98
CA PRO A 45 -64.25 25.89 1.11
C PRO A 45 -63.91 26.41 -0.28
N LYS A 46 -64.24 27.68 -0.52
CA LYS A 46 -63.79 28.46 -1.68
C LYS A 46 -62.27 28.42 -1.72
N SER A 47 -61.69 27.78 -2.74
CA SER A 47 -60.26 27.78 -2.99
C SER A 47 -59.76 29.21 -3.18
N SER A 48 -58.82 29.62 -2.33
CA SER A 48 -58.20 30.93 -2.42
C SER A 48 -57.45 31.04 -3.76
N ARG A 49 -57.65 32.17 -4.46
CA ARG A 49 -56.98 32.47 -5.75
C ARG A 49 -55.45 32.46 -5.66
N LEU A 50 -54.87 32.49 -4.46
CA LEU A 50 -53.43 32.44 -4.21
C LEU A 50 -52.85 31.01 -4.24
N ALA A 51 -53.64 29.97 -3.95
CA ALA A 51 -53.17 28.59 -3.96
C ALA A 51 -52.79 28.11 -5.38
N ARG A 52 -53.46 28.64 -6.42
CA ARG A 52 -53.21 28.30 -7.83
C ARG A 52 -51.89 28.83 -8.39
N HIS A 53 -51.24 29.80 -7.74
CA HIS A 53 -49.91 30.29 -8.16
C HIS A 53 -48.75 29.58 -7.45
N LEU A 54 -49.04 28.77 -6.41
CA LEU A 54 -48.05 27.98 -5.68
C LEU A 54 -48.07 26.50 -6.10
N GLU A 55 -49.14 26.02 -6.73
CA GLU A 55 -49.22 24.72 -7.41
C GLU A 55 -48.38 24.74 -8.69
N GLY A 56 -47.08 24.46 -8.54
CA GLY A 56 -46.11 24.44 -9.64
C GLY A 56 -44.69 24.87 -9.22
N TRP A 57 -44.55 25.45 -8.03
CA TRP A 57 -43.25 25.81 -7.45
C TRP A 57 -42.54 24.64 -6.77
N GLN A 58 -43.24 23.55 -6.50
CA GLN A 58 -42.65 22.34 -5.91
C GLN A 58 -41.46 21.77 -6.72
N PRO A 59 -41.55 21.62 -8.07
CA PRO A 59 -40.39 21.22 -8.87
C PRO A 59 -39.28 22.29 -8.88
N ALA A 60 -39.62 23.58 -8.91
CA ALA A 60 -38.63 24.66 -8.86
C ALA A 60 -37.88 24.70 -7.52
N LEU A 61 -38.58 24.50 -6.40
CA LEU A 61 -38.01 24.40 -5.07
C LEU A 61 -37.10 23.16 -4.94
N LEU A 62 -37.51 22.02 -5.50
CA LEU A 62 -36.68 20.82 -5.58
C LEU A 62 -35.43 21.06 -6.43
N CYS A 63 -35.54 21.75 -7.57
CA CYS A 63 -34.38 22.13 -8.38
C CYS A 63 -33.44 23.07 -7.63
N VAL A 64 -33.96 24.04 -6.88
CA VAL A 64 -33.14 24.96 -6.05
C VAL A 64 -32.51 24.23 -4.87
N LEU A 65 -33.20 23.29 -4.23
CA LEU A 65 -32.64 22.46 -3.16
C LEU A 65 -31.60 21.47 -3.68
N LEU A 66 -31.81 20.88 -4.87
CA LEU A 66 -30.83 20.01 -5.53
C LEU A 66 -29.61 20.81 -6.03
N ALA A 67 -29.81 22.00 -6.61
CA ALA A 67 -28.73 22.89 -7.00
C ALA A 67 -27.98 23.45 -5.77
N GLY A 68 -28.71 23.79 -4.71
CA GLY A 68 -28.16 24.28 -3.44
C GLY A 68 -27.40 23.21 -2.68
N SER A 69 -27.90 21.97 -2.64
CA SER A 69 -27.17 20.83 -2.07
C SER A 69 -25.95 20.47 -2.91
N GLY A 70 -26.04 20.55 -4.24
CA GLY A 70 -24.88 20.45 -5.14
C GLY A 70 -23.82 21.52 -4.86
N ALA A 71 -24.24 22.77 -4.63
CA ALA A 71 -23.34 23.86 -4.27
C ALA A 71 -22.70 23.67 -2.87
N ILE A 72 -23.46 23.20 -1.88
CA ILE A 72 -22.96 22.90 -0.53
C ILE A 72 -21.96 21.73 -0.55
N LEU A 73 -22.23 20.68 -1.32
CA LEU A 73 -21.29 19.57 -1.53
C LEU A 73 -20.05 19.99 -2.34
N ALA A 74 -20.17 21.01 -3.19
CA ALA A 74 -19.05 21.58 -3.94
C ALA A 74 -18.14 22.49 -3.08
N VAL A 75 -18.60 22.95 -1.91
CA VAL A 75 -17.74 23.69 -0.96
C VAL A 75 -16.76 22.70 -0.31
N PRO A 76 -15.43 22.87 -0.49
CA PRO A 76 -14.46 21.95 0.10
C PRO A 76 -14.43 22.10 1.62
N HIS A 77 -14.85 21.08 2.35
CA HIS A 77 -14.78 21.09 3.81
C HIS A 77 -13.33 20.87 4.28
N PRO A 78 -12.89 21.49 5.39
CA PRO A 78 -11.59 21.18 5.96
C PRO A 78 -11.56 19.68 6.29
N ALA A 79 -10.59 18.99 5.70
CA ALA A 79 -10.40 17.55 5.90
C ALA A 79 -8.97 17.34 6.35
N GLU A 80 -8.77 16.59 7.43
CA GLU A 80 -7.41 16.27 7.86
C GLU A 80 -6.75 15.27 6.88
N PRO A 81 -5.48 15.46 6.51
CA PRO A 81 -4.76 14.58 5.59
C PRO A 81 -4.57 13.13 6.07
N SER A 82 -5.54 12.27 5.78
CA SER A 82 -5.55 10.84 6.16
C SER A 82 -4.99 9.89 5.09
N PHE A 83 -4.95 10.29 3.82
CA PHE A 83 -4.56 9.44 2.70
C PHE A 83 -3.27 9.91 2.03
N LEU A 84 -2.22 9.08 1.99
CA LEU A 84 -1.02 9.37 1.19
C LEU A 84 -1.21 8.81 -0.23
N PRO A 85 -1.15 9.61 -1.30
CA PRO A 85 -1.26 9.09 -2.66
C PRO A 85 -0.08 8.17 -2.97
N THR A 86 -0.40 6.95 -3.41
CA THR A 86 0.60 5.94 -3.76
C THR A 86 0.75 5.84 -5.28
N PRO A 87 1.96 5.56 -5.79
CA PRO A 87 2.16 5.30 -7.20
C PRO A 87 1.32 4.11 -7.66
N MET A 88 0.71 4.22 -8.84
CA MET A 88 -0.16 3.21 -9.41
C MET A 88 0.53 2.52 -10.59
N PRO A 89 1.12 1.33 -10.40
CA PRO A 89 1.73 0.59 -11.51
C PRO A 89 0.66 0.05 -12.46
N ASP A 90 0.91 0.09 -13.77
CA ASP A 90 0.06 -0.58 -14.76
C ASP A 90 0.26 -2.10 -14.69
N PRO A 91 -0.79 -2.90 -14.39
CA PRO A 91 -0.70 -4.36 -14.37
C PRO A 91 -0.18 -4.96 -15.67
N ARG A 92 -0.48 -4.35 -16.83
CA ARG A 92 -0.02 -4.84 -18.13
C ARG A 92 1.48 -4.60 -18.31
N GLY A 93 1.99 -3.45 -17.88
CA GLY A 93 3.43 -3.14 -17.85
C GLY A 93 4.21 -4.12 -16.97
N LEU A 94 3.70 -4.38 -15.76
CA LEU A 94 4.29 -5.37 -14.86
C LEU A 94 4.30 -6.79 -15.46
N ALA A 95 3.21 -7.20 -16.12
CA ALA A 95 3.13 -8.51 -16.76
C ALA A 95 4.15 -8.64 -17.91
N ARG A 96 4.33 -7.59 -18.73
CA ARG A 96 5.35 -7.57 -19.80
C ARG A 96 6.77 -7.69 -19.24
N SER A 97 7.09 -6.95 -18.17
CA SER A 97 8.42 -7.05 -17.52
C SER A 97 8.67 -8.46 -16.97
N ARG A 98 7.68 -9.01 -16.26
CA ARG A 98 7.75 -10.38 -15.72
C ARG A 98 7.98 -11.41 -16.82
N GLU A 99 7.29 -11.30 -17.94
CA GLU A 99 7.43 -12.21 -19.09
C GLU A 99 8.79 -12.05 -19.78
N ALA A 100 9.31 -10.83 -19.89
CA ALA A 100 10.66 -10.59 -20.40
C ALA A 100 11.73 -11.25 -19.53
N ASP A 101 11.64 -11.09 -18.20
CA ASP A 101 12.53 -11.78 -17.26
C ASP A 101 12.40 -13.30 -17.40
N HIS A 102 11.17 -13.82 -17.51
CA HIS A 102 10.95 -15.26 -17.63
C HIS A 102 11.61 -15.84 -18.88
N ARG A 103 11.44 -15.20 -20.04
CA ARG A 103 12.07 -15.61 -21.29
C ARG A 103 13.59 -15.58 -21.22
N LEU A 104 14.18 -14.53 -20.65
CA LEU A 104 15.64 -14.42 -20.47
C LEU A 104 16.17 -15.52 -19.54
N ALA A 105 15.48 -15.80 -18.44
CA ALA A 105 15.84 -16.85 -17.49
C ALA A 105 15.71 -18.25 -18.11
N GLN A 106 14.73 -18.46 -18.99
CA GLN A 106 14.56 -19.73 -19.72
C GLN A 106 15.68 -19.92 -20.74
N LYS A 107 16.03 -18.88 -21.51
CA LYS A 107 17.19 -18.93 -22.42
C LYS A 107 18.47 -19.30 -21.67
N ALA A 108 18.71 -18.70 -20.50
CA ALA A 108 19.88 -19.00 -19.67
C ALA A 108 19.96 -20.46 -19.19
N GLU A 109 18.84 -21.18 -19.10
CA GLU A 109 18.82 -22.61 -18.76
C GLU A 109 19.06 -23.51 -19.96
N LEU A 110 18.57 -23.10 -21.13
CA LEU A 110 18.63 -23.91 -22.34
C LEU A 110 19.98 -23.82 -23.05
N GLU A 111 20.65 -22.67 -22.96
CA GLU A 111 21.92 -22.44 -23.63
C GLU A 111 22.98 -22.04 -22.59
N PRO A 112 24.17 -22.67 -22.63
CA PRO A 112 25.22 -22.42 -21.66
C PRO A 112 25.72 -20.97 -21.74
N LEU A 113 25.89 -20.35 -20.58
CA LEU A 113 26.52 -19.04 -20.46
C LEU A 113 28.04 -19.15 -20.58
N ASP A 114 28.64 -18.14 -21.21
CA ASP A 114 30.09 -18.01 -21.33
C ASP A 114 30.79 -18.05 -19.95
N ALA A 115 32.06 -18.47 -19.92
CA ALA A 115 32.85 -18.59 -18.70
C ALA A 115 32.93 -17.26 -17.93
N ASP A 116 33.09 -16.12 -18.60
CA ASP A 116 33.20 -14.81 -17.97
C ASP A 116 31.85 -14.37 -17.37
N ILE A 117 30.74 -14.71 -18.03
CA ILE A 117 29.38 -14.47 -17.52
C ILE A 117 29.13 -15.34 -16.27
N ARG A 118 29.57 -16.60 -16.28
CA ARG A 118 29.48 -17.46 -15.10
C ARG A 118 30.38 -16.99 -13.96
N ALA A 119 31.55 -16.42 -14.27
CA ALA A 119 32.43 -15.82 -13.28
C ALA A 119 31.76 -14.65 -12.53
N LEU A 120 31.06 -13.76 -13.26
CA LEU A 120 30.22 -12.73 -12.64
C LEU A 120 29.14 -13.34 -11.73
N GLY A 121 28.49 -14.42 -12.18
CA GLY A 121 27.50 -15.15 -11.39
C GLY A 121 28.07 -15.69 -10.07
N SER A 122 29.26 -16.27 -10.10
CA SER A 122 29.97 -16.78 -8.92
C SER A 122 30.44 -15.65 -8.00
N ALA A 123 30.94 -14.55 -8.56
CA ALA A 123 31.35 -13.37 -7.78
C ALA A 123 30.17 -12.77 -7.01
N LEU A 124 28.99 -12.70 -7.62
CA LEU A 124 27.75 -12.25 -6.97
C LEU A 124 27.33 -13.17 -5.82
N ARG A 125 27.44 -14.50 -5.98
CA ARG A 125 27.14 -15.46 -4.91
C ARG A 125 28.13 -15.30 -3.74
N ALA A 126 29.42 -15.13 -4.03
CA ALA A 126 30.44 -14.86 -3.02
C ALA A 126 30.20 -13.55 -2.28
N TYR A 127 29.77 -12.49 -2.98
CA TYR A 127 29.32 -11.24 -2.36
C TYR A 127 28.14 -11.48 -1.41
N GLY A 128 27.12 -12.23 -1.83
CA GLY A 128 25.96 -12.54 -1.00
C GLY A 128 26.33 -13.28 0.29
N ILE A 129 27.22 -14.28 0.22
CA ILE A 129 27.72 -14.99 1.40
C ILE A 129 28.43 -14.04 2.36
N ALA A 130 29.31 -13.17 1.85
CA ALA A 130 30.02 -12.19 2.68
C ALA A 130 29.07 -11.17 3.34
N ASP A 131 28.07 -10.69 2.58
CA ASP A 131 27.04 -9.76 3.06
C ASP A 131 26.16 -10.40 4.15
N ALA A 132 25.76 -11.66 3.96
CA ALA A 132 25.01 -12.42 4.97
C ALA A 132 25.81 -12.64 6.27
N ALA A 133 27.12 -12.90 6.14
CA ALA A 133 28.02 -13.05 7.29
C ALA A 133 28.34 -11.72 8.00
N SER A 134 27.95 -10.57 7.43
CA SER A 134 28.31 -9.23 7.92
C SER A 134 29.83 -9.01 8.03
N ASP A 135 30.62 -9.72 7.21
CA ASP A 135 32.07 -9.56 7.15
C ASP A 135 32.44 -8.38 6.23
N GLN A 136 32.74 -7.24 6.85
CA GLN A 136 33.05 -6.01 6.12
C GLN A 136 34.26 -6.14 5.19
N HIS A 137 35.29 -6.88 5.59
CA HIS A 137 36.50 -7.03 4.79
C HIS A 137 36.22 -7.91 3.57
N ALA A 138 35.50 -9.02 3.77
CA ALA A 138 35.09 -9.89 2.67
C ALA A 138 34.11 -9.17 1.71
N VAL A 139 33.17 -8.37 2.23
CA VAL A 139 32.25 -7.59 1.39
C VAL A 139 33.00 -6.60 0.49
N VAL A 140 33.98 -5.86 1.03
CA VAL A 140 34.77 -4.90 0.24
C VAL A 140 35.57 -5.61 -0.84
N LYS A 141 36.18 -6.77 -0.53
CA LYS A 141 36.90 -7.59 -1.52
C LYS A 141 35.96 -8.11 -2.61
N SER A 142 34.89 -8.80 -2.23
CA SER A 142 33.92 -9.36 -3.17
C SER A 142 33.28 -8.28 -4.04
N ARG A 143 33.07 -7.07 -3.52
CA ARG A 143 32.54 -5.95 -4.33
C ARG A 143 33.50 -5.53 -5.45
N LYS A 144 34.81 -5.54 -5.20
CA LYS A 144 35.82 -5.27 -6.24
C LYS A 144 35.82 -6.38 -7.29
N ASP A 145 35.73 -7.64 -6.85
CA ASP A 145 35.69 -8.80 -7.76
C ASP A 145 34.42 -8.78 -8.63
N VAL A 146 33.27 -8.43 -8.05
CA VAL A 146 32.02 -8.23 -8.80
C VAL A 146 32.16 -7.10 -9.81
N ALA A 147 32.71 -5.94 -9.43
CA ALA A 147 32.86 -4.82 -10.36
C ALA A 147 33.78 -5.16 -11.54
N LEU A 148 34.89 -5.86 -11.29
CA LEU A 148 35.81 -6.32 -12.32
C LEU A 148 35.14 -7.29 -13.29
N THR A 149 34.51 -8.34 -12.75
CA THR A 149 33.83 -9.36 -13.57
C THR A 149 32.60 -8.81 -14.29
N ALA A 150 31.90 -7.84 -13.72
CA ALA A 150 30.79 -7.15 -14.37
C ALA A 150 31.26 -6.35 -15.60
N ALA A 151 32.39 -5.65 -15.48
CA ALA A 151 32.97 -4.92 -16.60
C ALA A 151 33.40 -5.85 -17.75
N GLN A 152 34.01 -6.99 -17.42
CA GLN A 152 34.40 -8.02 -18.40
C GLN A 152 33.18 -8.64 -19.08
N ALA A 153 32.18 -9.06 -18.31
CA ALA A 153 30.93 -9.62 -18.82
C ALA A 153 30.19 -8.66 -19.78
N LEU A 154 30.13 -7.37 -19.42
CA LEU A 154 29.51 -6.34 -20.26
C LEU A 154 30.29 -5.99 -21.52
N ALA A 155 31.60 -6.25 -21.55
CA ALA A 155 32.42 -6.07 -22.75
C ALA A 155 32.20 -7.21 -23.74
N LEU A 156 31.80 -8.39 -23.26
CA LEU A 156 31.50 -9.56 -24.09
C LEU A 156 30.11 -9.44 -24.74
N ASP A 157 29.06 -9.47 -23.93
CA ASP A 157 27.67 -9.43 -24.42
C ASP A 157 26.69 -8.97 -23.34
N GLU A 158 25.91 -7.95 -23.68
CA GLU A 158 24.89 -7.39 -22.80
C GLU A 158 23.68 -8.33 -22.62
N GLU A 159 23.26 -9.05 -23.67
CA GLU A 159 22.11 -9.97 -23.58
C GLU A 159 22.42 -11.13 -22.61
N SER A 160 23.64 -11.67 -22.66
CA SER A 160 24.10 -12.72 -21.75
C SER A 160 24.12 -12.28 -20.28
N VAL A 161 24.49 -11.02 -20.01
CA VAL A 161 24.42 -10.46 -18.64
C VAL A 161 22.94 -10.32 -18.19
N LEU A 162 22.05 -9.87 -19.08
CA LEU A 162 20.61 -9.80 -18.79
C LEU A 162 20.00 -11.19 -18.54
N ARG A 163 20.43 -12.21 -19.30
CA ARG A 163 20.07 -13.62 -19.10
C ARG A 163 20.52 -14.13 -17.74
N LEU A 164 21.77 -13.88 -17.36
CA LEU A 164 22.30 -14.22 -16.03
C LEU A 164 21.46 -13.58 -14.92
N ARG A 165 21.21 -12.26 -15.03
CA ARG A 165 20.42 -11.52 -14.05
C ARG A 165 19.01 -12.09 -13.91
N ALA A 166 18.35 -12.39 -15.02
CA ALA A 166 17.01 -12.96 -15.02
C ALA A 166 16.97 -14.38 -14.41
N TYR A 167 17.99 -15.20 -14.70
CA TYR A 167 18.15 -16.52 -14.09
C TYR A 167 18.31 -16.42 -12.56
N GLN A 168 19.20 -15.55 -12.09
CA GLN A 168 19.43 -15.31 -10.66
C GLN A 168 18.18 -14.73 -9.98
N LEU A 169 17.46 -13.81 -10.61
CA LEU A 169 16.19 -13.29 -10.10
C LEU A 169 15.19 -14.43 -9.89
N ARG A 170 15.03 -15.33 -10.87
CA ARG A 170 14.12 -16.47 -10.74
C ARG A 170 14.56 -17.42 -9.61
N ALA A 171 15.86 -17.70 -9.47
CA ALA A 171 16.37 -18.52 -8.38
C ALA A 171 16.10 -17.88 -7.01
N PHE A 172 16.39 -16.58 -6.86
CA PHE A 172 16.09 -15.82 -5.65
C PHE A 172 14.61 -15.84 -5.29
N LEU A 173 13.70 -15.57 -6.24
CA LEU A 173 12.26 -15.59 -6.00
C LEU A 173 11.76 -16.97 -5.58
N ARG A 174 12.31 -18.06 -6.15
CA ARG A 174 12.01 -19.43 -5.70
C ARG A 174 12.48 -19.64 -4.26
N ALA A 175 13.71 -19.23 -3.95
CA ALA A 175 14.28 -19.37 -2.61
C ALA A 175 13.48 -18.61 -1.54
N VAL A 176 13.01 -17.38 -1.85
CA VAL A 176 12.12 -16.61 -0.97
C VAL A 176 10.81 -17.37 -0.74
N ARG A 177 10.16 -17.89 -1.79
CA ARG A 177 8.91 -18.65 -1.64
C ARG A 177 9.09 -19.93 -0.83
N THR A 178 10.21 -20.63 -1.01
CA THR A 178 10.55 -21.81 -0.20
C THR A 178 10.69 -21.41 1.27
N TRP A 179 11.42 -20.33 1.56
CA TRP A 179 11.56 -19.81 2.91
C TRP A 179 10.22 -19.39 3.54
N GLU A 180 9.30 -18.76 2.79
CA GLU A 180 7.96 -18.42 3.29
C GLU A 180 7.12 -19.66 3.66
N ILE A 181 7.40 -20.82 3.05
CA ILE A 181 6.68 -22.08 3.30
C ILE A 181 7.35 -22.86 4.44
N THR A 182 8.67 -22.98 4.41
CA THR A 182 9.43 -23.85 5.32
C THR A 182 9.94 -23.13 6.56
N GLY A 183 10.11 -21.81 6.50
CA GLY A 183 10.80 -21.00 7.51
C GLY A 183 12.32 -21.19 7.53
N ILE A 184 12.88 -22.00 6.62
CA ILE A 184 14.31 -22.34 6.59
C ILE A 184 15.00 -21.57 5.49
N GLU A 185 16.11 -20.91 5.82
CA GLU A 185 16.95 -20.20 4.86
C GLU A 185 17.79 -21.20 4.06
N GLY A 186 17.52 -21.29 2.75
CA GLY A 186 18.28 -22.13 1.83
C GLY A 186 19.54 -21.42 1.29
N PRO A 187 20.50 -22.18 0.71
CA PRO A 187 21.76 -21.62 0.20
C PRO A 187 21.55 -20.54 -0.87
N ASP A 188 20.63 -20.76 -1.81
CA ASP A 188 20.31 -19.76 -2.85
C ASP A 188 19.79 -18.44 -2.27
N LEU A 189 19.09 -18.47 -1.13
CA LEU A 189 18.59 -17.26 -0.47
C LEU A 189 19.75 -16.46 0.13
N THR A 190 20.70 -17.14 0.76
CA THR A 190 21.91 -16.52 1.31
C THR A 190 22.82 -16.00 0.21
N GLU A 191 23.07 -16.80 -0.82
CA GLU A 191 24.00 -16.45 -1.91
C GLU A 191 23.48 -15.33 -2.81
N LEU A 192 22.17 -15.29 -3.12
CA LEU A 192 21.60 -14.27 -4.01
C LEU A 192 20.95 -13.11 -3.24
N GLY A 193 20.51 -13.35 -2.01
CA GLY A 193 19.86 -12.36 -1.15
C GLY A 193 20.82 -11.66 -0.18
N GLY A 194 21.94 -12.29 0.19
CA GLY A 194 22.81 -11.79 1.25
C GLY A 194 22.06 -11.63 2.56
N GLY A 195 22.22 -10.49 3.24
CA GLY A 195 21.51 -10.15 4.48
C GLY A 195 20.00 -9.84 4.32
N PHE A 196 19.34 -10.34 3.27
CA PHE A 196 17.97 -9.99 2.89
C PHE A 196 16.93 -10.31 3.98
N THR A 197 16.93 -11.53 4.53
CA THR A 197 15.98 -11.95 5.56
C THR A 197 16.14 -11.12 6.84
N GLY A 198 17.39 -10.90 7.26
CA GLY A 198 17.73 -10.00 8.35
C GLY A 198 17.25 -8.58 8.11
N MET A 199 17.40 -8.05 6.89
CA MET A 199 16.88 -6.74 6.50
C MET A 199 15.35 -6.68 6.56
N LEU A 200 14.65 -7.70 6.07
CA LEU A 200 13.19 -7.75 6.15
C LEU A 200 12.69 -7.77 7.60
N ALA A 201 13.30 -8.60 8.45
CA ALA A 201 12.97 -8.69 9.87
C ALA A 201 13.25 -7.37 10.59
N ARG A 202 14.43 -6.79 10.37
CA ARG A 202 14.80 -5.48 10.91
C ARG A 202 13.90 -4.36 10.42
N ASN A 203 13.26 -4.46 9.26
CA ASN A 203 12.37 -3.39 8.77
C ASN A 203 10.89 -3.63 9.09
N GLY A 204 10.56 -4.73 9.78
CA GLY A 204 9.17 -5.14 9.99
C GLY A 204 8.44 -5.49 8.68
N TRP A 205 9.18 -5.88 7.63
CA TRP A 205 8.66 -6.24 6.31
C TRP A 205 8.27 -7.72 6.19
N VAL A 206 8.17 -8.41 7.33
CA VAL A 206 7.69 -9.78 7.43
C VAL A 206 6.47 -9.81 8.34
N SER A 207 5.41 -10.48 7.91
CA SER A 207 4.22 -10.72 8.73
C SER A 207 3.81 -12.18 8.63
N ARG A 208 3.70 -12.85 9.78
CA ARG A 208 3.33 -14.29 9.88
C ARG A 208 4.20 -15.19 8.99
N GLY A 209 5.49 -14.93 8.93
CA GLY A 209 6.45 -15.70 8.11
C GLY A 209 6.38 -15.42 6.61
N ARG A 210 5.62 -14.40 6.16
CA ARG A 210 5.53 -13.99 4.75
C ARG A 210 6.12 -12.61 4.55
N VAL A 211 6.74 -12.40 3.39
CA VAL A 211 7.26 -11.10 2.97
C VAL A 211 6.07 -10.19 2.62
N LEU A 212 6.11 -8.95 3.11
CA LEU A 212 5.06 -7.97 2.81
C LEU A 212 5.16 -7.38 1.40
N LEU A 213 6.35 -7.45 0.78
CA LEU A 213 6.55 -7.05 -0.60
C LEU A 213 5.77 -7.99 -1.52
N ASP A 214 4.93 -7.44 -2.37
CA ASP A 214 4.35 -8.21 -3.47
C ASP A 214 5.42 -8.62 -4.50
N ASP A 215 5.08 -9.56 -5.39
CA ASP A 215 6.00 -10.10 -6.40
C ASP A 215 6.62 -9.01 -7.30
N ALA A 216 5.89 -7.94 -7.59
CA ALA A 216 6.38 -6.84 -8.43
C ALA A 216 7.38 -5.95 -7.68
N ALA A 217 7.05 -5.55 -6.45
CA ALA A 217 7.93 -4.77 -5.59
C ALA A 217 9.20 -5.54 -5.24
N LEU A 218 9.10 -6.86 -5.00
CA LEU A 218 10.24 -7.73 -4.71
C LEU A 218 11.19 -7.84 -5.91
N ARG A 219 10.66 -8.04 -7.12
CA ARG A 219 11.46 -8.03 -8.36
C ARG A 219 12.18 -6.71 -8.56
N ALA A 220 11.46 -5.61 -8.42
CA ALA A 220 12.00 -4.26 -8.57
C ALA A 220 13.11 -3.99 -7.53
N ALA A 221 12.87 -4.33 -6.26
CA ALA A 221 13.86 -4.19 -5.18
C ALA A 221 15.12 -5.00 -5.49
N TRP A 222 14.96 -6.25 -5.91
CA TRP A 222 16.09 -7.12 -6.23
C TRP A 222 16.89 -6.61 -7.44
N LYS A 223 16.23 -6.20 -8.53
CA LYS A 223 16.91 -5.63 -9.71
C LYS A 223 17.70 -4.38 -9.35
N ARG A 224 17.14 -3.49 -8.53
CA ARG A 224 17.84 -2.30 -8.03
C ARG A 224 19.09 -2.65 -7.24
N ARG A 225 18.98 -3.58 -6.29
CA ARG A 225 20.12 -4.06 -5.48
C ARG A 225 21.18 -4.71 -6.38
N TRP A 226 20.75 -5.50 -7.37
CA TRP A 226 21.67 -6.14 -8.32
C TRP A 226 22.47 -5.10 -9.11
N ASN A 227 21.82 -4.04 -9.60
CA ASN A 227 22.50 -2.94 -10.30
C ASN A 227 23.48 -2.19 -9.35
N GLU A 228 23.09 -1.97 -8.10
CA GLU A 228 23.93 -1.30 -7.09
C GLU A 228 25.19 -2.12 -6.73
N ILE A 229 25.06 -3.44 -6.64
CA ILE A 229 26.18 -4.35 -6.34
C ILE A 229 27.14 -4.44 -7.54
N THR A 230 26.58 -4.56 -8.75
CA THR A 230 27.38 -4.67 -9.98
C THR A 230 27.95 -3.35 -10.47
N GLY A 231 27.39 -2.22 -10.04
CA GLY A 231 27.75 -0.89 -10.53
C GLY A 231 27.27 -0.61 -11.95
N ILE A 232 26.34 -1.42 -12.48
CA ILE A 232 25.84 -1.30 -13.84
C ILE A 232 24.73 -0.25 -13.90
N ASP A 233 25.00 0.84 -14.59
CA ASP A 233 24.05 1.93 -14.85
C ASP A 233 23.78 2.08 -16.36
N ARG A 234 23.24 1.03 -16.97
CA ARG A 234 22.79 1.04 -18.38
C ARG A 234 21.26 1.01 -18.45
N PRO A 235 20.62 1.68 -19.44
CA PRO A 235 19.16 1.74 -19.53
C PRO A 235 18.46 0.38 -19.59
N SER A 236 19.06 -0.62 -20.24
CA SER A 236 18.55 -2.00 -20.33
C SER A 236 18.48 -2.73 -18.98
N PHE A 237 19.27 -2.27 -18.01
CA PHE A 237 19.28 -2.81 -16.65
C PHE A 237 18.36 -2.04 -15.71
N GLN A 238 17.90 -0.85 -16.06
CA GLN A 238 17.04 -0.10 -15.17
C GLN A 238 15.65 -0.76 -15.06
N PRO A 239 15.07 -0.83 -13.85
CA PRO A 239 13.68 -1.25 -13.71
C PRO A 239 12.77 -0.35 -14.56
N THR A 240 11.69 -0.93 -15.05
CA THR A 240 10.66 -0.17 -15.76
C THR A 240 9.96 0.82 -14.83
N LEU A 241 9.30 1.84 -15.39
CA LEU A 241 8.53 2.80 -14.61
C LEU A 241 7.47 2.11 -13.72
N ASP A 242 6.80 1.08 -14.23
CA ASP A 242 5.80 0.33 -13.44
C ASP A 242 6.43 -0.49 -12.31
N GLU A 243 7.64 -1.02 -12.50
CA GLU A 243 8.39 -1.66 -11.41
C GLU A 243 8.83 -0.65 -10.35
N HIS A 244 9.27 0.55 -10.77
CA HIS A 244 9.52 1.65 -9.84
C HIS A 244 8.25 2.00 -9.06
N ARG A 245 7.10 2.18 -9.74
CA ARG A 245 5.82 2.46 -9.07
C ARG A 245 5.45 1.37 -8.07
N ALA A 246 5.62 0.09 -8.41
CA ALA A 246 5.36 -1.02 -7.49
C ALA A 246 6.26 -0.97 -6.24
N PHE A 247 7.57 -0.75 -6.43
CA PHE A 247 8.50 -0.61 -5.32
C PHE A 247 8.20 0.62 -4.44
N TYR A 248 8.01 1.79 -5.05
CA TYR A 248 7.78 3.04 -4.34
C TYR A 248 6.43 3.04 -3.61
N ARG A 249 5.40 2.42 -4.19
CA ARG A 249 4.15 2.12 -3.49
C ARG A 249 4.40 1.36 -2.20
N PHE A 250 5.18 0.27 -2.25
CA PHE A 250 5.48 -0.54 -1.08
C PHE A 250 6.17 0.28 0.02
N VAL A 251 7.28 0.96 -0.29
CA VAL A 251 8.06 1.68 0.74
C VAL A 251 7.36 2.91 1.30
N LEU A 252 6.42 3.52 0.57
CA LEU A 252 5.60 4.62 1.09
C LEU A 252 4.54 4.13 2.07
N VAL A 253 3.97 2.95 1.82
CA VAL A 253 3.00 2.28 2.71
C VAL A 253 3.68 1.71 3.95
N TYR A 254 4.85 1.10 3.79
CA TYR A 254 5.64 0.47 4.84
C TYR A 254 6.98 1.20 5.05
N PRO A 255 6.96 2.41 5.65
CA PRO A 255 8.19 3.16 5.86
C PRO A 255 9.10 2.47 6.87
N ILE A 256 10.40 2.70 6.73
CA ILE A 256 11.40 2.25 7.70
C ILE A 256 11.51 3.33 8.80
N GLY A 257 11.23 2.96 10.05
CA GLY A 257 11.50 3.81 11.22
C GLY A 257 12.96 3.72 11.68
N PRO A 258 13.46 4.66 12.50
CA PRO A 258 14.85 4.72 12.94
C PRO A 258 15.35 3.50 13.74
N SER A 259 14.44 2.64 14.21
CA SER A 259 14.79 1.43 14.97
C SER A 259 14.28 0.13 14.34
N GLY A 260 13.77 0.18 13.11
CA GLY A 260 13.29 -1.04 12.45
C GLY A 260 12.00 -1.65 13.01
N ALA A 261 11.39 -0.98 14.00
CA ALA A 261 10.10 -1.39 14.54
C ALA A 261 9.01 -1.29 13.46
N PRO A 262 8.07 -2.25 13.40
CA PRO A 262 6.96 -2.21 12.45
C PRO A 262 6.15 -0.92 12.59
N ALA A 263 5.73 -0.39 11.44
CA ALA A 263 4.97 0.86 11.32
C ALA A 263 3.75 0.85 12.27
N GLY A 264 3.71 1.80 13.19
CA GLY A 264 2.64 1.94 14.17
C GLY A 264 2.95 2.81 15.39
N ALA A 265 4.22 2.95 15.78
CA ALA A 265 4.56 3.58 17.06
C ALA A 265 5.04 5.05 16.98
N SER A 266 5.40 5.58 15.81
CA SER A 266 5.97 6.94 15.74
C SER A 266 5.75 7.62 14.39
N GLN A 267 4.58 8.24 14.22
CA GLN A 267 4.22 9.04 13.03
C GLN A 267 5.26 10.14 12.70
N GLY A 268 5.97 10.66 13.71
CA GLY A 268 7.01 11.67 13.53
C GLY A 268 8.31 11.14 12.90
N ALA A 269 8.72 9.91 13.23
CA ALA A 269 10.03 9.38 12.83
C ALA A 269 10.06 8.79 11.41
N GLU A 270 8.90 8.39 10.88
CA GLU A 270 8.74 7.85 9.52
C GLU A 270 8.79 8.95 8.43
N SER A 271 8.67 10.21 8.83
CA SER A 271 8.40 11.32 7.92
C SER A 271 9.60 11.75 7.06
N PRO A 272 10.85 11.82 7.56
CA PRO A 272 12.02 12.09 6.72
C PRO A 272 12.23 11.01 5.66
N TYR A 273 12.02 9.73 6.03
CA TYR A 273 12.09 8.62 5.09
C TYR A 273 11.05 8.75 3.97
N ARG A 274 9.78 9.01 4.31
CA ARG A 274 8.72 9.21 3.31
C ARG A 274 9.01 10.40 2.39
N LEU A 275 9.48 11.53 2.93
CA LEU A 275 9.84 12.70 2.11
C LEU A 275 10.94 12.37 1.10
N LYS A 276 12.02 11.72 1.55
CA LYS A 276 13.08 11.26 0.65
C LYS A 276 12.55 10.33 -0.45
N LYS A 277 11.68 9.37 -0.09
CA LYS A 277 11.09 8.44 -1.08
C LYS A 277 10.12 9.11 -2.04
N ILE A 278 9.41 10.16 -1.61
CA ILE A 278 8.59 11.01 -2.48
C ILE A 278 9.47 11.73 -3.52
N ASP A 279 10.61 12.29 -3.10
CA ASP A 279 11.52 12.98 -4.01
C ASP A 279 12.12 12.01 -5.04
N GLU A 280 12.53 10.82 -4.60
CA GLU A 280 13.05 9.77 -5.48
C GLU A 280 12.04 9.33 -6.55
N ILE A 281 10.77 9.08 -6.19
CA ILE A 281 9.76 8.70 -7.20
C ILE A 281 9.36 9.88 -8.08
N ALA A 282 9.33 11.11 -7.56
CA ALA A 282 9.01 12.30 -8.36
C ALA A 282 10.03 12.54 -9.48
N ALA A 283 11.30 12.20 -9.25
CA ALA A 283 12.35 12.27 -10.27
C ALA A 283 12.16 11.23 -11.39
N LEU A 284 11.51 10.10 -11.09
CA LEU A 284 11.29 9.00 -12.03
C LEU A 284 9.92 9.06 -12.73
N ASP A 285 8.91 9.57 -12.03
CA ASP A 285 7.51 9.61 -12.47
C ASP A 285 6.95 11.03 -12.30
N PRO A 286 7.05 11.88 -13.34
CA PRO A 286 6.46 13.22 -13.31
C PRO A 286 4.94 13.24 -13.09
N ALA A 287 4.24 12.13 -13.36
CA ALA A 287 2.80 12.02 -13.12
C ALA A 287 2.44 11.74 -11.65
N TYR A 288 3.42 11.39 -10.80
CA TYR A 288 3.19 11.20 -9.39
C TYR A 288 2.89 12.54 -8.70
N PRO A 289 1.80 12.67 -7.91
CA PRO A 289 1.43 13.93 -7.25
C PRO A 289 2.32 14.22 -6.03
N ALA A 290 3.60 14.50 -6.28
CA ALA A 290 4.64 14.62 -5.27
C ALA A 290 4.38 15.75 -4.27
N ASP A 291 3.95 16.92 -4.74
CA ASP A 291 3.64 18.06 -3.86
C ASP A 291 2.44 17.79 -2.95
N LEU A 292 1.43 17.07 -3.43
CA LEU A 292 0.35 16.62 -2.58
C LEU A 292 0.88 15.67 -1.50
N ALA A 293 1.62 14.63 -1.89
CA ALA A 293 2.19 13.66 -0.95
C ALA A 293 3.06 14.34 0.11
N ARG A 294 3.91 15.28 -0.31
CA ARG A 294 4.78 16.08 0.54
C ARG A 294 3.98 16.92 1.52
N GLY A 295 2.94 17.62 1.07
CA GLY A 295 2.07 18.43 1.93
C GLY A 295 1.40 17.60 3.03
N ILE A 296 0.97 16.36 2.69
CA ILE A 296 0.34 15.44 3.65
C ILE A 296 1.34 15.01 4.74
N VAL A 297 2.57 14.66 4.35
CA VAL A 297 3.61 14.28 5.33
C VAL A 297 3.99 15.47 6.21
N LEU A 298 4.12 16.67 5.64
CA LEU A 298 4.44 17.89 6.39
C LEU A 298 3.32 18.28 7.36
N TYR A 299 2.06 18.15 6.95
CA TYR A 299 0.91 18.39 7.84
C TYR A 299 0.94 17.45 9.05
N ARG A 300 1.19 16.15 8.83
CA ARG A 300 1.28 15.16 9.91
C ARG A 300 2.44 15.41 10.88
N LEU A 301 3.48 16.09 10.41
CA LEU A 301 4.60 16.57 11.24
C LEU A 301 4.28 17.85 12.03
N GLY A 302 3.08 18.42 11.92
CA GLY A 302 2.75 19.72 12.49
C GLY A 302 3.39 20.91 11.76
N ARG A 303 4.06 20.67 10.61
CA ARG A 303 4.69 21.71 9.79
C ARG A 303 3.67 22.30 8.82
N TYR A 304 2.69 23.02 9.37
CA TYR A 304 1.52 23.48 8.62
C TYR A 304 1.85 24.50 7.52
N LEU A 305 2.73 25.48 7.76
CA LEU A 305 3.14 26.45 6.73
C LEU A 305 3.79 25.81 5.50
N PRO A 306 4.82 24.95 5.63
CA PRO A 306 5.33 24.17 4.51
C PRO A 306 4.28 23.28 3.82
N ALA A 307 3.33 22.72 4.58
CA ALA A 307 2.25 21.93 4.00
C ALA A 307 1.31 22.77 3.12
N VAL A 308 0.94 23.98 3.57
CA VAL A 308 0.15 24.94 2.79
C VAL A 308 0.83 25.25 1.45
N GLN A 309 2.13 25.53 1.46
CA GLN A 309 2.88 25.80 0.23
C GLN A 309 2.87 24.61 -0.72
N ALA A 310 3.08 23.39 -0.21
CA ALA A 310 3.03 22.17 -1.02
C ALA A 310 1.64 21.93 -1.63
N PHE A 311 0.56 22.12 -0.86
CA PHE A 311 -0.80 21.99 -1.40
C PHE A 311 -1.13 23.04 -2.45
N ARG A 312 -0.66 24.28 -2.30
CA ARG A 312 -0.82 25.33 -3.32
C ARG A 312 -0.11 24.95 -4.62
N ARG A 313 1.17 24.54 -4.55
CA ARG A 313 1.91 24.08 -5.73
C ARG A 313 1.22 22.93 -6.45
N HIS A 314 0.68 21.96 -5.70
CA HIS A 314 -0.08 20.88 -6.31
C HIS A 314 -1.34 21.37 -7.04
N LEU A 315 -2.10 22.29 -6.43
CA LEU A 315 -3.32 22.84 -7.04
C LEU A 315 -3.02 23.75 -8.25
N GLU A 316 -1.88 24.44 -8.26
CA GLU A 316 -1.40 25.21 -9.41
C GLU A 316 -1.01 24.30 -10.58
N ALA A 317 -0.28 23.21 -10.29
CA ALA A 317 0.15 22.25 -11.31
C ALA A 317 -0.98 21.34 -11.81
N SER A 318 -2.01 21.11 -11.01
CA SER A 318 -3.13 20.21 -11.34
C SER A 318 -4.45 20.79 -10.85
N PRO A 319 -4.97 21.86 -11.49
CA PRO A 319 -6.18 22.55 -11.05
C PRO A 319 -7.41 21.65 -11.08
N ASP A 320 -7.51 20.70 -12.02
CA ASP A 320 -8.65 19.79 -12.20
C ASP A 320 -8.24 18.30 -12.17
N GLY A 321 -7.15 17.98 -11.47
CA GLY A 321 -6.65 16.62 -11.32
C GLY A 321 -7.51 15.73 -10.39
N PRO A 322 -7.24 14.41 -10.38
CA PRO A 322 -8.01 13.42 -9.58
C PRO A 322 -7.94 13.66 -8.07
N PHE A 323 -6.97 14.46 -7.61
CA PHE A 323 -6.80 14.79 -6.20
C PHE A 323 -7.20 16.23 -5.83
N THR A 324 -7.65 17.07 -6.77
CA THR A 324 -7.93 18.49 -6.53
C THR A 324 -8.87 18.72 -5.35
N LEU A 325 -10.01 18.02 -5.30
CA LEU A 325 -11.00 18.22 -4.24
C LEU A 325 -10.42 17.90 -2.86
N ARG A 326 -9.61 16.83 -2.77
CA ARG A 326 -8.90 16.47 -1.52
C ARG A 326 -7.86 17.52 -1.17
N ALA A 327 -7.06 17.96 -2.15
CA ALA A 327 -6.02 18.96 -1.96
C ALA A 327 -6.60 20.31 -1.47
N ARG A 328 -7.76 20.73 -1.97
CA ARG A 328 -8.47 21.92 -1.48
C ARG A 328 -8.93 21.77 -0.02
N GLY A 329 -9.47 20.60 0.34
CA GLY A 329 -9.84 20.30 1.73
C GLY A 329 -8.64 20.28 2.68
N TYR A 330 -7.52 19.69 2.24
CA TYR A 330 -6.27 19.63 2.99
C TYR A 330 -5.63 21.01 3.16
N LEU A 331 -5.65 21.85 2.12
CA LEU A 331 -5.19 23.23 2.19
C LEU A 331 -5.99 24.04 3.21
N ARG A 332 -7.32 23.90 3.22
CA ARG A 332 -8.18 24.58 4.21
C ARG A 332 -7.89 24.13 5.64
N ALA A 333 -7.73 22.82 5.86
CA ALA A 333 -7.34 22.29 7.17
C ALA A 333 -5.98 22.84 7.62
N ALA A 334 -4.98 22.85 6.74
CA ALA A 334 -3.65 23.37 7.03
C ALA A 334 -3.66 24.87 7.37
N LEU A 335 -4.43 25.69 6.63
CA LEU A 335 -4.59 27.11 6.93
C LEU A 335 -5.28 27.35 8.29
N GLY A 336 -6.28 26.53 8.64
CA GLY A 336 -6.92 26.59 9.96
C GLY A 336 -5.92 26.34 11.09
N ARG A 337 -5.06 25.33 10.95
CA ARG A 337 -4.01 25.02 11.94
C ARG A 337 -2.94 26.11 12.05
N VAL A 338 -2.60 26.80 10.96
CA VAL A 338 -1.69 27.95 11.01
C VAL A 338 -2.30 29.08 11.84
N ALA A 339 -3.57 29.42 11.57
CA ALA A 339 -4.27 30.47 12.30
C ALA A 339 -4.45 30.14 13.80
N GLU A 340 -4.65 28.88 14.16
CA GLU A 340 -4.71 28.42 15.57
C GLU A 340 -3.39 28.61 16.32
N VAL A 341 -2.24 28.47 15.65
CA VAL A 341 -0.91 28.57 16.27
C VAL A 341 -0.44 30.03 16.40
N GLU A 342 -0.98 30.93 15.57
CA GLU A 342 -0.66 32.36 15.59
C GLU A 342 -1.48 33.17 16.63
N GLN A 343 -2.50 32.56 17.24
CA GLN A 343 -3.35 33.14 18.30
C GLN A 343 -2.79 32.88 19.70
#